data_AF-A0A916I108-F1
#
_entry.id   AF-A0A916I108-F1
#
_cell.length_a   1.000
_cell.length_b   1.000
_cell.length_c   1.000
_cell.angle_alpha   90.00
_cell.angle_beta   90.00
_cell.angle_gamma   90.00
#
_symmetry.space_group_name_H-M   'P 1'
#
loop_
_entity.id
_entity.type
_entity.pdbx_description
1 polymer ?
#
loop_
_entity_poly.entity_id
_entity_poly.type
_entity_poly.pdbx_seq_one_letter_code
_entity_poly.pdbx_strand_id
1 'polypeptide(L)'
;MIIRSRYGLISLILTMLIGLAVFFGSMPTRAQSGGAEQAVAIAAAHPAFAPLLDSQPGWKGGAYFTHNAFAIWRVDFWDTSGESLGWAHVNLEKGLVYSWESYYRLSDAQKQIGQKAVADFIRGSAEVKTMLGDLDLDEIYIEYNPEWNVWFGWSYQQGTTIEFRVQFGDESRLSYTQPTLLGVSFPDVISYPEWLEGQKADAITVAFTSAEIAGKVRAHEGWRAEAVSTDEGVFVITFKAGDQVIGTVTVNLTERTILESQMP
;
A
#
# COMPACT_ATOMS: atom_id res chain seq x y z
N MET A 1 1.57 26.24 59.32
CA MET A 1 2.25 25.01 59.77
C MET A 1 1.28 23.84 59.61
N ILE A 2 1.19 23.27 58.41
CA ILE A 2 0.36 22.09 58.11
C ILE A 2 1.25 21.15 57.30
N ILE A 3 1.93 20.24 58.00
CA ILE A 3 2.64 19.11 57.41
C ILE A 3 2.02 17.89 58.08
N ARG A 4 1.14 17.18 57.35
CA ARG A 4 0.74 15.78 57.59
C ARG A 4 -0.41 15.41 56.65
N SER A 5 -0.08 14.87 55.47
CA SER A 5 -0.97 13.98 54.67
C SER A 5 -0.31 13.65 53.31
N ARG A 6 0.89 13.05 53.33
CA ARG A 6 1.50 12.51 52.08
C ARG A 6 1.78 11.00 52.12
N TYR A 7 1.59 10.35 53.27
CA TYR A 7 1.85 8.91 53.43
C TYR A 7 0.61 8.01 53.20
N GLY A 8 -0.60 8.57 53.17
CA GLY A 8 -1.83 7.80 52.94
C GLY A 8 -2.08 7.43 51.46
N LEU A 9 -1.71 8.32 50.53
CA LEU A 9 -2.00 8.13 49.10
C LEU A 9 -1.07 7.10 48.44
N ILE A 10 0.20 7.04 48.88
CA ILE A 10 1.21 6.11 48.33
C ILE A 10 0.89 4.67 48.72
N SER A 11 0.36 4.44 49.93
CA SER A 11 0.01 3.08 50.37
C SER A 11 -1.20 2.50 49.63
N LEU A 12 -2.14 3.35 49.18
CA LEU A 12 -3.32 2.87 48.44
C LEU A 12 -2.96 2.44 47.00
N ILE A 13 -2.05 3.17 46.34
CA ILE A 13 -1.59 2.85 44.98
C ILE A 13 -0.75 1.57 44.97
N LEU A 14 0.10 1.36 45.98
CA LEU A 14 0.92 0.15 46.06
C LEU A 14 0.08 -1.12 46.31
N THR A 15 -1.00 -1.02 47.10
CA THR A 15 -1.89 -2.16 47.38
C THR A 15 -2.75 -2.51 46.16
N MET A 16 -3.14 -1.53 45.35
CA MET A 16 -3.90 -1.76 44.11
C MET A 16 -3.03 -2.40 43.01
N LEU A 17 -1.73 -2.05 42.93
CA LEU A 17 -0.78 -2.68 42.01
C LEU A 17 -0.44 -4.14 42.39
N ILE A 18 -0.39 -4.46 43.68
CA ILE A 18 -0.15 -5.85 44.14
C ILE A 18 -1.41 -6.72 43.94
N GLY A 19 -2.62 -6.17 44.10
CA GLY A 19 -3.87 -6.88 43.81
C GLY A 19 -4.07 -7.19 42.33
N LEU A 20 -3.61 -6.31 41.43
CA LEU A 20 -3.69 -6.53 39.99
C LEU A 20 -2.69 -7.60 39.51
N ALA A 21 -1.52 -7.71 40.13
CA ALA A 21 -0.52 -8.74 39.80
C ALA A 21 -0.98 -10.17 40.17
N VAL A 22 -1.81 -10.33 41.21
CA VAL A 22 -2.30 -11.65 41.64
C VAL A 22 -3.46 -12.15 40.75
N PHE A 23 -4.26 -11.25 40.16
CA PHE A 23 -5.37 -11.64 39.28
C PHE A 23 -4.93 -12.17 37.91
N PHE A 24 -3.73 -11.80 37.42
CA PHE A 24 -3.16 -12.39 36.20
C PHE A 24 -2.34 -13.66 36.44
N GLY A 25 -2.00 -13.97 37.69
CA GLY A 25 -1.12 -15.10 38.05
C GLY A 25 -1.81 -16.46 38.20
N SER A 26 -3.13 -16.55 38.02
CA SER A 26 -3.88 -17.79 38.29
C SER A 26 -5.08 -18.00 37.37
N MET A 27 -4.91 -17.74 36.07
CA MET A 27 -5.71 -18.50 35.10
C MET A 27 -5.20 -19.95 35.10
N PRO A 28 -6.06 -20.96 35.27
CA PRO A 28 -5.64 -22.35 35.23
C PRO A 28 -5.00 -22.64 33.87
N THR A 29 -3.73 -23.04 33.89
CA THR A 29 -2.96 -23.58 32.76
C THR A 29 -3.57 -24.93 32.33
N ARG A 30 -4.82 -24.89 31.82
CA ARG A 30 -5.50 -26.05 31.26
C ARG A 30 -4.87 -26.38 29.92
N ALA A 31 -4.00 -27.40 29.87
CA ALA A 31 -3.67 -28.22 28.68
C ALA A 31 -3.41 -27.49 27.33
N GLN A 32 -3.18 -26.17 27.33
CA GLN A 32 -2.89 -25.38 26.13
C GLN A 32 -1.49 -25.68 25.58
N SER A 33 -0.58 -26.13 26.44
CA SER A 33 0.80 -26.54 26.08
C SER A 33 0.90 -27.88 25.36
N GLY A 34 -0.21 -28.43 24.85
CA GLY A 34 -0.17 -29.50 23.86
C GLY A 34 -0.68 -29.02 22.51
N GLY A 35 -1.77 -28.24 22.52
CA GLY A 35 -2.38 -27.72 21.30
C GLY A 35 -1.54 -26.63 20.63
N ALA A 36 -0.89 -25.75 21.39
CA ALA A 36 -0.09 -24.68 20.82
C ALA A 36 1.14 -25.22 20.07
N GLU A 37 1.86 -26.16 20.67
CA GLU A 37 3.05 -26.82 20.11
C GLU A 37 2.67 -27.65 18.88
N GLN A 38 1.53 -28.34 18.92
CA GLN A 38 1.01 -29.06 17.76
C GLN A 38 0.63 -28.10 16.61
N ALA A 39 0.02 -26.95 16.93
CA ALA A 39 -0.33 -25.95 15.92
C ALA A 39 0.92 -25.37 15.26
N VAL A 40 1.94 -25.02 16.07
CA VAL A 40 3.25 -24.59 15.59
C VAL A 40 3.87 -25.64 14.69
N ALA A 41 3.87 -26.92 15.08
CA ALA A 41 4.44 -28.00 14.28
C ALA A 41 3.74 -28.18 12.93
N ILE A 42 2.40 -28.13 12.91
CA ILE A 42 1.62 -28.21 11.65
C ILE A 42 1.93 -27.02 10.74
N ALA A 43 1.96 -25.80 11.29
CA ALA A 43 2.29 -24.61 10.51
C ALA A 43 3.75 -24.62 10.01
N ALA A 44 4.70 -25.06 10.84
CA ALA A 44 6.12 -25.10 10.49
C ALA A 44 6.41 -26.13 9.39
N ALA A 45 5.64 -27.23 9.34
CA ALA A 45 5.73 -28.23 8.28
C ALA A 45 5.06 -27.80 6.96
N HIS A 46 4.33 -26.67 6.94
CA HIS A 46 3.68 -26.18 5.73
C HIS A 46 4.72 -25.77 4.67
N PRO A 47 4.53 -26.08 3.37
CA PRO A 47 5.51 -25.77 2.31
C PRO A 47 5.89 -24.29 2.20
N ALA A 48 5.01 -23.38 2.62
CA ALA A 48 5.30 -21.95 2.65
C ALA A 48 6.22 -21.50 3.79
N PHE A 49 6.38 -22.32 4.83
CA PHE A 49 7.21 -22.03 6.01
C PHE A 49 8.44 -22.92 6.10
N ALA A 50 8.35 -24.21 5.77
CA ALA A 50 9.45 -25.14 6.02
C ALA A 50 10.80 -24.66 5.44
N PRO A 51 10.91 -24.23 4.16
CA PRO A 51 12.18 -23.71 3.64
C PRO A 51 12.63 -22.41 4.30
N LEU A 52 11.68 -21.53 4.67
CA LEU A 52 11.97 -20.28 5.36
C LEU A 52 12.56 -20.56 6.75
N LEU A 53 11.90 -21.40 7.53
CA LEU A 53 12.30 -21.74 8.89
C LEU A 53 13.62 -22.52 8.91
N ASP A 54 13.85 -23.40 7.94
CA ASP A 54 15.15 -24.09 7.77
C ASP A 54 16.30 -23.12 7.51
N SER A 55 16.04 -22.02 6.81
CA SER A 55 17.01 -20.95 6.54
C SER A 55 17.25 -20.00 7.73
N GLN A 56 16.42 -20.07 8.78
CA GLN A 56 16.43 -19.16 9.93
C GLN A 56 16.71 -19.92 11.23
N PRO A 57 17.92 -20.44 11.44
CA PRO A 57 18.23 -21.21 12.64
C PRO A 57 17.94 -20.40 13.92
N GLY A 58 17.23 -21.01 14.86
CA GLY A 58 16.84 -20.36 16.12
C GLY A 58 15.54 -19.55 16.06
N TRP A 59 14.75 -19.69 15.00
CA TRP A 59 13.37 -19.16 14.95
C TRP A 59 12.53 -19.65 16.14
N LYS A 60 11.50 -18.88 16.48
CA LYS A 60 10.52 -19.19 17.53
C LYS A 60 9.12 -19.20 16.94
N GLY A 61 8.29 -20.12 17.41
CA GLY A 61 6.87 -20.17 17.06
C GLY A 61 6.02 -20.01 18.31
N GLY A 62 4.92 -19.27 18.19
CA GLY A 62 3.92 -19.11 19.23
C GLY A 62 2.54 -19.35 18.65
N ALA A 63 1.64 -19.93 19.42
CA ALA A 63 0.28 -20.17 18.97
C ALA A 63 -0.75 -19.91 20.07
N TYR A 64 -1.92 -19.44 19.65
CA TYR A 64 -3.07 -19.27 20.54
C TYR A 64 -4.35 -19.71 19.84
N PHE A 65 -5.26 -20.28 20.63
CA PHE A 65 -6.58 -20.67 20.15
C PHE A 65 -7.45 -19.42 19.99
N THR A 66 -8.04 -19.22 18.81
CA THR A 66 -8.86 -18.03 18.52
C THR A 66 -10.25 -18.09 19.13
N HIS A 67 -10.65 -19.24 19.70
CA HIS A 67 -11.97 -19.49 20.27
C HIS A 67 -13.14 -19.28 19.28
N ASN A 68 -12.88 -19.32 17.97
CA ASN A 68 -13.93 -19.26 16.96
C ASN A 68 -14.61 -20.62 16.72
N ALA A 69 -15.77 -20.61 16.07
CA ALA A 69 -16.56 -21.80 15.78
C ALA A 69 -15.87 -22.82 14.85
N PHE A 70 -14.77 -22.44 14.20
CA PHE A 70 -14.02 -23.26 13.25
C PHE A 70 -12.78 -23.92 13.88
N ALA A 71 -12.63 -23.80 15.21
CA ALA A 71 -11.52 -24.35 15.96
C ALA A 71 -10.13 -23.91 15.42
N ILE A 72 -10.00 -22.64 15.01
CA ILE A 72 -8.75 -22.11 14.45
C ILE A 72 -7.77 -21.71 15.55
N TRP A 73 -6.52 -22.10 15.35
CA TRP A 73 -5.34 -21.61 16.03
C TRP A 73 -4.63 -20.60 15.17
N ARG A 74 -4.26 -19.46 15.76
CA ARG A 74 -3.29 -18.55 15.17
C ARG A 74 -1.90 -19.02 15.55
N VAL A 75 -1.02 -19.10 14.57
CA VAL A 75 0.41 -19.34 14.76
C VAL A 75 1.16 -18.15 14.19
N ASP A 76 2.14 -17.64 14.92
CA ASP A 76 3.05 -16.59 14.48
C ASP A 76 4.49 -17.09 14.66
N PHE A 77 5.36 -16.76 13.72
CA PHE A 77 6.78 -17.13 13.71
C PHE A 77 7.66 -15.89 13.78
N TRP A 78 8.76 -15.97 14.53
CA TRP A 78 9.74 -14.90 14.65
C TRP A 78 11.16 -15.43 14.52
N ASP A 79 12.06 -14.58 14.04
CA ASP A 79 13.50 -14.85 14.04
C ASP A 79 14.12 -14.64 15.44
N THR A 80 15.44 -14.76 15.52
CA THR A 80 16.18 -14.57 16.78
C THR A 80 16.18 -13.12 17.29
N SER A 81 15.95 -12.14 16.41
CA SER A 81 15.83 -10.72 16.75
C SER A 81 14.41 -10.34 17.23
N GLY A 82 13.44 -11.24 17.04
CA GLY A 82 12.03 -11.00 17.34
C GLY A 82 11.25 -10.45 16.15
N GLU A 83 11.85 -10.42 14.96
CA GLU A 83 11.21 -9.97 13.74
C GLU A 83 10.30 -11.05 13.15
N SER A 84 9.13 -10.66 12.66
CA SER A 84 8.14 -11.61 12.12
C SER A 84 8.67 -12.31 10.87
N LEU A 85 8.53 -13.64 10.86
CA LEU A 85 8.75 -14.52 9.70
C LEU A 85 7.43 -14.90 9.03
N GLY A 86 6.29 -14.53 9.62
CA GLY A 86 4.97 -14.78 9.07
C GLY A 86 4.03 -15.44 10.07
N TRP A 87 2.86 -15.83 9.58
CA TRP A 87 1.78 -16.36 10.39
C TRP A 87 0.93 -17.40 9.66
N ALA A 88 0.21 -18.22 10.42
CA ALA A 88 -0.69 -19.24 9.89
C ALA A 88 -1.98 -19.36 10.71
N HIS A 89 -3.05 -19.77 10.05
CA HIS A 89 -4.28 -20.24 10.69
C HIS A 89 -4.39 -21.76 10.54
N VAL A 90 -4.37 -22.46 11.66
CA VAL A 90 -4.30 -23.93 11.74
C VAL A 90 -5.56 -24.47 12.36
N ASN A 91 -6.10 -25.57 11.82
CA ASN A 91 -7.10 -26.38 12.51
C ASN A 91 -6.45 -27.71 12.91
N LEU A 92 -6.33 -27.95 14.23
CA LEU A 92 -5.66 -29.13 14.77
C LEU A 92 -6.38 -30.43 14.46
N GLU A 93 -7.71 -30.43 14.52
CA GLU A 93 -8.54 -31.63 14.29
C GLU A 93 -8.36 -32.15 12.86
N LYS A 94 -8.28 -31.24 11.89
CA LYS A 94 -8.09 -31.57 10.47
C LYS A 94 -6.62 -31.70 10.08
N GLY A 95 -5.69 -31.21 10.90
CA GLY A 95 -4.28 -31.14 10.57
C GLY A 95 -3.99 -30.24 9.37
N LEU A 96 -4.77 -29.17 9.17
CA LEU A 96 -4.69 -28.30 7.99
C LEU A 96 -4.33 -26.86 8.34
N VAL A 97 -3.58 -26.22 7.42
CA VAL A 97 -3.38 -24.77 7.38
C VAL A 97 -4.38 -24.17 6.40
N TYR A 98 -5.21 -23.24 6.85
CA TYR A 98 -6.27 -22.63 6.04
C TYR A 98 -5.84 -21.36 5.33
N SER A 99 -4.98 -20.57 5.97
CA SER A 99 -4.43 -19.34 5.42
C SER A 99 -3.09 -19.07 6.09
N TRP A 100 -2.18 -18.44 5.35
CA TRP A 100 -0.87 -18.12 5.85
C TRP A 100 -0.30 -16.91 5.11
N GLU A 101 0.73 -16.34 5.69
CA GLU A 101 1.59 -15.37 5.05
C GLU A 101 3.01 -15.62 5.54
N SER A 102 3.98 -15.76 4.64
CA SER A 102 5.38 -16.01 5.00
C SER A 102 6.28 -14.93 4.44
N TYR A 103 7.09 -14.33 5.31
CA TYR A 103 7.96 -13.21 4.99
C TYR A 103 9.37 -13.72 4.71
N TYR A 104 9.63 -14.05 3.45
CA TYR A 104 10.93 -14.60 3.06
C TYR A 104 11.98 -13.49 2.88
N ARG A 105 12.74 -13.17 3.92
CA ARG A 105 13.75 -12.11 3.83
C ARG A 105 15.00 -12.63 3.14
N LEU A 106 15.41 -11.91 2.09
CA LEU A 106 16.64 -12.19 1.37
C LEU A 106 17.84 -11.55 2.10
N SER A 107 18.95 -12.28 2.19
CA SER A 107 20.25 -11.70 2.53
C SER A 107 20.70 -10.71 1.45
N ASP A 108 21.64 -9.82 1.76
CA ASP A 108 22.13 -8.83 0.79
C ASP A 108 22.71 -9.46 -0.47
N ALA A 109 23.43 -10.59 -0.33
CA ALA A 109 23.93 -11.34 -1.48
C ALA A 109 22.80 -11.92 -2.33
N GLN A 110 21.75 -12.47 -1.72
CA GLN A 110 20.57 -12.97 -2.45
C GLN A 110 19.79 -11.83 -3.10
N LYS A 111 19.71 -10.67 -2.45
CA LYS A 111 19.11 -9.46 -3.01
C LYS A 111 19.84 -9.04 -4.27
N GLN A 112 21.16 -8.94 -4.24
CA GLN A 112 21.96 -8.56 -5.41
C GLN A 112 21.77 -9.51 -6.60
N ILE A 113 21.71 -10.83 -6.34
CA ILE A 113 21.45 -11.82 -7.38
C ILE A 113 20.05 -11.62 -7.98
N GLY A 114 19.04 -11.47 -7.13
CA GLY A 114 17.65 -11.27 -7.56
C GLY A 114 17.46 -9.94 -8.31
N GLN A 115 18.05 -8.85 -7.82
CA GLN A 115 18.05 -7.54 -8.50
C GLN A 115 18.64 -7.66 -9.90
N LYS A 116 19.78 -8.34 -10.04
CA LYS A 116 20.39 -8.60 -11.35
C LYS A 116 19.47 -9.42 -12.25
N ALA A 117 18.86 -10.49 -11.73
CA ALA A 117 17.95 -11.33 -12.51
C ALA A 117 16.72 -10.55 -13.00
N VAL A 118 16.14 -9.69 -12.14
CA VAL A 118 15.03 -8.80 -12.50
C VAL A 118 15.46 -7.80 -13.58
N ALA A 119 16.61 -7.15 -13.42
CA ALA A 119 17.13 -6.21 -14.41
C ALA A 119 17.37 -6.91 -15.77
N ASP A 120 17.99 -8.09 -15.76
CA ASP A 120 18.24 -8.87 -16.98
C ASP A 120 16.93 -9.31 -17.66
N PHE A 121 15.92 -9.72 -16.87
CA PHE A 121 14.59 -10.05 -17.38
C PHE A 121 13.90 -8.84 -18.02
N ILE A 122 13.87 -7.69 -17.34
CA ILE A 122 13.27 -6.46 -17.85
C ILE A 122 13.99 -6.04 -19.15
N ARG A 123 15.32 -6.13 -19.20
CA ARG A 123 16.12 -5.86 -20.41
C ARG A 123 15.74 -6.74 -21.60
N GLY A 124 15.53 -8.02 -21.32
CA GLY A 124 15.23 -9.04 -22.34
C GLY A 124 13.76 -9.09 -22.75
N SER A 125 12.87 -8.40 -22.03
CA SER A 125 11.43 -8.47 -22.27
C SER A 125 11.04 -7.71 -23.54
N ALA A 126 10.56 -8.46 -24.55
CA ALA A 126 10.03 -7.88 -25.77
C ALA A 126 8.78 -7.02 -25.53
N GLU A 127 7.98 -7.37 -24.52
CA GLU A 127 6.80 -6.59 -24.12
C GLU A 127 7.21 -5.22 -23.57
N VAL A 128 8.16 -5.19 -22.63
CA VAL A 128 8.71 -3.94 -22.06
C VAL A 128 9.34 -3.09 -23.16
N LYS A 129 10.15 -3.70 -24.03
CA LYS A 129 10.78 -2.98 -25.15
C LYS A 129 9.78 -2.42 -26.15
N THR A 130 8.67 -3.12 -26.38
CA THR A 130 7.59 -2.64 -27.25
C THR A 130 6.88 -1.43 -26.65
N MET A 131 6.68 -1.44 -25.33
CA MET A 131 5.93 -0.41 -24.62
C MET A 131 6.75 0.85 -24.35
N LEU A 132 8.02 0.70 -23.98
CA LEU A 132 8.84 1.77 -23.42
C LEU A 132 10.13 2.04 -24.22
N GLY A 133 10.43 1.21 -25.23
CA GLY A 133 11.69 1.29 -25.97
C GLY A 133 12.87 0.68 -25.21
N ASP A 134 14.08 1.12 -25.55
CA ASP A 134 15.29 0.70 -24.85
C ASP A 134 15.40 1.45 -23.53
N LEU A 135 15.30 0.71 -22.41
CA LEU A 135 15.44 1.29 -21.09
C LEU A 135 16.91 1.45 -20.71
N ASP A 136 17.26 2.58 -20.09
CA ASP A 136 18.51 2.67 -19.32
C ASP A 136 18.32 1.94 -17.99
N LEU A 137 18.97 0.78 -17.88
CA LEU A 137 18.81 -0.10 -16.73
C LEU A 137 19.83 0.14 -15.64
N ASP A 138 20.85 0.96 -15.90
CA ASP A 138 21.81 1.38 -14.87
C ASP A 138 21.16 2.33 -13.85
N GLU A 139 19.97 2.87 -14.18
CA GLU A 139 19.17 3.75 -13.33
C GLU A 139 17.93 3.07 -12.72
N ILE A 140 17.76 1.74 -12.84
CA ILE A 140 16.63 1.07 -12.17
C ILE A 140 16.95 0.80 -10.70
N TYR A 141 16.11 1.36 -9.82
CA TYR A 141 16.05 0.94 -8.42
C TYR A 141 15.21 -0.33 -8.31
N ILE A 142 15.74 -1.41 -7.74
CA ILE A 142 15.04 -2.70 -7.62
C ILE A 142 14.95 -3.11 -6.14
N GLU A 143 13.75 -3.42 -5.68
CA GLU A 143 13.47 -3.87 -4.31
C GLU A 143 12.64 -5.15 -4.31
N TYR A 144 12.84 -5.98 -3.28
CA TYR A 144 12.06 -7.19 -3.06
C TYR A 144 11.02 -6.97 -1.95
N ASN A 145 9.76 -7.26 -2.25
CA ASN A 145 8.68 -7.32 -1.28
C ASN A 145 8.48 -8.78 -0.80
N PRO A 146 8.79 -9.09 0.47
CA PRO A 146 8.69 -10.44 1.00
C PRO A 146 7.25 -10.91 1.23
N GLU A 147 6.29 -10.00 1.38
CA GLU A 147 4.88 -10.31 1.65
C GLU A 147 4.22 -10.94 0.42
N TRP A 148 4.49 -10.38 -0.76
CA TRP A 148 3.87 -10.83 -2.01
C TRP A 148 4.78 -11.71 -2.86
N ASN A 149 6.04 -11.88 -2.45
CA ASN A 149 7.07 -12.51 -3.29
C ASN A 149 7.15 -11.83 -4.66
N VAL A 150 7.22 -10.50 -4.65
CA VAL A 150 7.27 -9.66 -5.85
C VAL A 150 8.48 -8.76 -5.77
N TRP A 151 9.16 -8.62 -6.89
CA TRP A 151 10.19 -7.62 -7.11
C TRP A 151 9.58 -6.40 -7.75
N PHE A 152 9.87 -5.24 -7.18
CA PHE A 152 9.52 -3.95 -7.73
C PHE A 152 10.77 -3.34 -8.38
N GLY A 153 10.64 -2.85 -9.60
CA GLY A 153 11.67 -2.06 -10.26
C GLY A 153 11.12 -0.69 -10.59
N TRP A 154 11.86 0.39 -10.32
CA TRP A 154 11.48 1.75 -10.70
C TRP A 154 12.54 2.34 -11.62
N SER A 155 12.11 2.86 -12.78
CA SER A 155 12.94 3.59 -13.73
C SER A 155 12.35 4.97 -13.96
N TYR A 156 13.19 5.97 -14.20
CA TYR A 156 12.73 7.30 -14.58
C TYR A 156 13.09 7.58 -16.03
N GLN A 157 12.07 7.78 -16.88
CA GLN A 157 12.28 8.02 -18.30
C GLN A 157 11.37 9.11 -18.83
N GLN A 158 11.95 10.01 -19.63
CA GLN A 158 11.23 11.09 -20.30
C GLN A 158 10.37 11.93 -19.35
N GLY A 159 10.79 12.08 -18.09
CA GLY A 159 10.04 12.84 -17.09
C GLY A 159 9.00 12.04 -16.30
N THR A 160 8.94 10.72 -16.45
CA THR A 160 7.94 9.84 -15.83
C THR A 160 8.59 8.67 -15.11
N THR A 161 8.16 8.41 -13.87
CA THR A 161 8.49 7.17 -13.16
C THR A 161 7.67 6.01 -13.70
N ILE A 162 8.34 4.90 -13.95
CA ILE A 162 7.77 3.65 -14.43
C ILE A 162 8.08 2.58 -13.38
N GLU A 163 7.05 1.90 -12.89
CA GLU A 163 7.17 0.77 -11.96
C GLU A 163 6.92 -0.56 -12.68
N PHE A 164 7.83 -1.51 -12.52
CA PHE A 164 7.74 -2.89 -12.97
C PHE A 164 7.48 -3.81 -11.78
N ARG A 165 6.59 -4.79 -11.95
CA ARG A 165 6.36 -5.85 -10.96
C ARG A 165 6.74 -7.19 -11.56
N VAL A 166 7.73 -7.86 -10.97
CA VAL A 166 8.25 -9.14 -11.46
C VAL A 166 8.12 -10.19 -10.37
N GLN A 167 7.60 -11.36 -10.72
CA GLN A 167 7.54 -12.52 -9.83
C GLN A 167 8.22 -13.71 -10.46
N PHE A 168 8.93 -14.50 -9.66
CA PHE A 168 9.54 -15.74 -10.10
C PHE A 168 8.67 -16.91 -9.66
N GLY A 169 8.22 -17.71 -10.63
CA GLY A 169 7.36 -18.88 -10.42
C GLY A 169 8.10 -20.14 -9.97
N ASP A 170 9.36 -20.01 -9.59
CA ASP A 170 10.22 -21.13 -9.18
C ASP A 170 9.74 -21.73 -7.84
N GLU A 171 9.87 -23.06 -7.68
CA GLU A 171 9.60 -23.74 -6.40
C GLU A 171 10.49 -23.18 -5.28
N SER A 172 11.72 -22.80 -5.64
CA SER A 172 12.64 -22.09 -4.77
C SER A 172 12.65 -20.61 -5.14
N ARG A 173 12.38 -19.74 -4.17
CA ARG A 173 12.43 -18.27 -4.31
C ARG A 173 13.84 -17.72 -4.66
N LEU A 174 14.86 -18.59 -4.73
CA LEU A 174 16.25 -18.23 -4.98
C LEU A 174 16.76 -18.65 -6.37
N SER A 175 15.96 -19.38 -7.16
CA SER A 175 16.41 -19.86 -8.47
C SER A 175 16.39 -18.77 -9.54
N TYR A 176 15.41 -17.86 -9.47
CA TYR A 176 15.22 -16.75 -10.40
C TYR A 176 15.19 -17.18 -11.89
N THR A 177 14.65 -18.36 -12.19
CA THR A 177 14.66 -18.96 -13.53
C THR A 177 13.35 -18.83 -14.29
N GLN A 178 12.23 -18.58 -13.61
CA GLN A 178 10.91 -18.43 -14.23
C GLN A 178 10.30 -17.05 -13.95
N PRO A 179 10.90 -15.95 -14.45
CA PRO A 179 10.35 -14.62 -14.26
C PRO A 179 9.05 -14.44 -15.04
N THR A 180 8.09 -13.77 -14.40
CA THR A 180 6.84 -13.31 -14.98
C THR A 180 6.69 -11.82 -14.70
N LEU A 181 6.40 -11.04 -15.74
CA LEU A 181 6.00 -9.65 -15.58
C LEU A 181 4.55 -9.62 -15.13
N LEU A 182 4.30 -9.20 -13.89
CA LEU A 182 2.96 -9.06 -13.34
C LEU A 182 2.28 -7.77 -13.80
N GLY A 183 3.06 -6.74 -14.09
CA GLY A 183 2.53 -5.49 -14.59
C GLY A 183 3.57 -4.38 -14.72
N VAL A 184 3.18 -3.36 -15.46
CA VAL A 184 3.87 -2.07 -15.58
C VAL A 184 2.88 -0.99 -15.15
N SER A 185 3.31 -0.07 -14.31
CA SER A 185 2.48 1.05 -13.85
C SER A 185 3.24 2.37 -13.85
N PHE A 186 2.51 3.47 -13.82
CA PHE A 186 3.06 4.82 -13.93
C PHE A 186 2.65 5.60 -12.67
N PRO A 187 3.38 5.46 -11.55
CA PRO A 187 2.97 6.03 -10.26
C PRO A 187 2.84 7.55 -10.27
N ASP A 188 3.50 8.24 -11.20
CA ASP A 188 3.43 9.70 -11.35
C ASP A 188 2.19 10.16 -12.12
N VAL A 189 1.38 9.24 -12.66
CA VAL A 189 0.10 9.60 -13.28
C VAL A 189 -0.83 10.07 -12.17
N ILE A 190 -1.13 11.36 -12.19
CA ILE A 190 -2.04 12.01 -11.25
C ILE A 190 -3.40 11.30 -11.21
N SER A 191 -4.05 11.38 -10.05
CA SER A 191 -5.36 10.78 -9.88
C SER A 191 -6.40 11.42 -10.80
N TYR A 192 -7.46 10.69 -11.13
CA TYR A 192 -8.56 11.24 -11.94
C TYR A 192 -9.13 12.55 -11.38
N PRO A 193 -9.36 12.72 -10.06
CA PRO A 193 -9.79 13.99 -9.51
C PRO A 193 -8.78 15.13 -9.74
N GLU A 194 -7.49 14.90 -9.54
CA GLU A 194 -6.45 15.91 -9.80
C GLU A 194 -6.38 16.29 -11.28
N TRP A 195 -6.44 15.30 -12.17
CA TRP A 195 -6.51 15.53 -13.60
C TRP A 195 -7.73 16.37 -13.96
N LEU A 196 -8.91 15.99 -13.45
CA LEU A 196 -10.17 16.68 -13.74
C LEU A 196 -10.17 18.13 -13.23
N GLU A 197 -9.65 18.38 -12.02
CA GLU A 197 -9.50 19.74 -11.50
C GLU A 197 -8.51 20.57 -12.33
N GLY A 198 -7.44 19.96 -12.83
CA GLY A 198 -6.53 20.58 -13.81
C GLY A 198 -7.26 20.96 -15.11
N GLN A 199 -8.05 20.04 -15.68
CA GLN A 199 -8.84 20.31 -16.89
C GLN A 199 -9.86 21.44 -16.66
N LYS A 200 -10.53 21.47 -15.49
CA LYS A 200 -11.45 22.55 -15.13
C LYS A 200 -10.73 23.90 -15.04
N ALA A 201 -9.56 23.96 -14.41
CA ALA A 201 -8.77 25.17 -14.30
C ALA A 201 -8.30 25.68 -15.68
N ASP A 202 -7.88 24.77 -16.57
CA ASP A 202 -7.51 25.11 -17.94
C ASP A 202 -8.71 25.61 -18.74
N ALA A 203 -9.86 24.96 -18.61
CA ALA A 203 -11.11 25.36 -19.27
C ALA A 203 -11.58 26.75 -18.81
N ILE A 204 -11.49 27.04 -17.50
CA ILE A 204 -11.75 28.39 -16.95
C ILE A 204 -10.76 29.40 -17.54
N THR A 205 -9.48 29.06 -17.65
CA THR A 205 -8.46 29.93 -18.24
C THR A 205 -8.77 30.25 -19.71
N VAL A 206 -9.18 29.25 -20.51
CA VAL A 206 -9.62 29.44 -21.89
C VAL A 206 -10.87 30.33 -21.94
N ALA A 207 -11.88 30.07 -21.11
CA ALA A 207 -13.09 30.89 -21.05
C ALA A 207 -12.79 32.36 -20.72
N PHE A 208 -11.82 32.60 -19.83
CA PHE A 208 -11.39 33.94 -19.43
C PHE A 208 -10.63 34.71 -20.52
N THR A 209 -10.28 34.07 -21.64
CA THR A 209 -9.71 34.76 -22.82
C THR A 209 -10.77 35.57 -23.58
N SER A 210 -12.07 35.30 -23.37
CA SER A 210 -13.14 36.16 -23.89
C SER A 210 -13.08 37.53 -23.22
N ALA A 211 -12.82 38.57 -24.02
CA ALA A 211 -12.73 39.94 -23.53
C ALA A 211 -14.04 40.40 -22.85
N GLU A 212 -15.19 39.94 -23.36
CA GLU A 212 -16.49 40.27 -22.81
C GLU A 212 -16.69 39.66 -21.42
N ILE A 213 -16.42 38.35 -21.27
CA ILE A 213 -16.49 37.65 -19.97
C ILE A 213 -15.49 38.25 -18.99
N ALA A 214 -14.23 38.42 -19.40
CA ALA A 214 -13.19 38.96 -18.54
C ALA A 214 -13.54 40.37 -18.04
N GLY A 215 -14.14 41.20 -18.89
CA GLY A 215 -14.62 42.53 -18.51
C GLY A 215 -15.72 42.47 -17.46
N LYS A 216 -16.73 41.61 -17.65
CA LYS A 216 -17.84 41.42 -16.70
C LYS A 216 -17.36 40.84 -15.36
N VAL A 217 -16.51 39.83 -15.40
CA VAL A 217 -16.01 39.18 -14.18
C VAL A 217 -15.14 40.12 -13.35
N ARG A 218 -14.25 40.90 -13.98
CA ARG A 218 -13.41 41.90 -13.27
C ARG A 218 -14.22 43.01 -12.60
N ALA A 219 -15.45 43.26 -13.05
CA ALA A 219 -16.33 44.25 -12.45
C ALA A 219 -17.04 43.77 -11.17
N HIS A 220 -16.91 42.49 -10.81
CA HIS A 220 -17.53 41.91 -9.62
C HIS A 220 -16.46 41.42 -8.63
N GLU A 221 -16.47 41.92 -7.41
CA GLU A 221 -15.59 41.41 -6.35
C GLU A 221 -16.04 40.02 -5.86
N GLY A 222 -15.09 39.19 -5.44
CA GLY A 222 -15.39 37.87 -4.88
C GLY A 222 -16.00 36.88 -5.86
N TRP A 223 -15.80 37.07 -7.17
CA TRP A 223 -16.28 36.15 -8.18
C TRP A 223 -15.64 34.76 -8.02
N ARG A 224 -16.37 33.73 -8.46
CA ARG A 224 -15.91 32.34 -8.57
C ARG A 224 -16.32 31.76 -9.92
N ALA A 225 -15.64 30.70 -10.33
CA ALA A 225 -15.99 29.93 -11.51
C ALA A 225 -16.26 28.47 -11.14
N GLU A 226 -17.23 27.86 -11.79
CA GLU A 226 -17.53 26.44 -11.74
C GLU A 226 -17.43 25.88 -13.16
N ALA A 227 -16.77 24.74 -13.32
CA ALA A 227 -16.62 24.09 -14.62
C ALA A 227 -17.15 22.66 -14.55
N VAL A 228 -17.99 22.30 -15.52
CA VAL A 228 -18.63 20.98 -15.64
C VAL A 228 -18.33 20.44 -17.03
N SER A 229 -17.78 19.22 -17.11
CA SER A 229 -17.62 18.52 -18.39
C SER A 229 -18.99 18.06 -18.88
N THR A 230 -19.28 18.34 -20.15
CA THR A 230 -20.54 17.95 -20.80
C THR A 230 -20.33 16.82 -21.81
N ASP A 231 -19.16 16.83 -22.47
CA ASP A 231 -18.67 15.80 -23.37
C ASP A 231 -17.14 15.70 -23.26
N GLU A 232 -16.53 14.76 -23.99
CA GLU A 232 -15.08 14.59 -24.05
C GLU A 232 -14.38 15.88 -24.54
N GLY A 233 -13.62 16.50 -23.64
CA GLY A 233 -12.91 17.75 -23.92
C GLY A 233 -13.79 19.01 -23.95
N VAL A 234 -15.11 18.92 -23.73
CA VAL A 234 -16.02 20.08 -23.72
C VAL A 234 -16.48 20.42 -22.31
N PHE A 235 -16.26 21.67 -21.92
CA PHE A 235 -16.61 22.18 -20.59
C PHE A 235 -17.55 23.36 -20.69
N VAL A 236 -18.54 23.40 -19.80
CA VAL A 236 -19.36 24.57 -19.53
C VAL A 236 -18.88 25.23 -18.25
N ILE A 237 -18.51 26.50 -18.35
CA ILE A 237 -17.96 27.32 -17.28
C ILE A 237 -18.97 28.38 -16.90
N THR A 238 -19.40 28.38 -15.66
CA THR A 238 -20.29 29.40 -15.11
C THR A 238 -19.52 30.29 -14.16
N PHE A 239 -19.44 31.59 -14.49
CA PHE A 239 -18.88 32.61 -13.61
C PHE A 239 -19.99 33.20 -12.74
N LYS A 240 -19.74 33.34 -11.43
CA LYS A 240 -20.72 33.85 -10.45
C LYS A 240 -20.10 34.85 -9.50
N ALA A 241 -20.90 35.79 -8.99
CA ALA A 241 -20.60 36.60 -7.82
C ALA A 241 -21.70 36.38 -6.78
N GLY A 242 -21.38 35.67 -5.69
CA GLY A 242 -22.41 35.11 -4.81
C GLY A 242 -23.29 34.10 -5.56
N ASP A 243 -24.60 34.37 -5.57
CA ASP A 243 -25.60 33.55 -6.28
C ASP A 243 -25.93 34.09 -7.69
N GLN A 244 -25.43 35.28 -8.04
CA GLN A 244 -25.65 35.87 -9.35
C GLN A 244 -24.71 35.25 -10.38
N VAL A 245 -25.28 34.70 -11.47
CA VAL A 245 -24.51 34.31 -12.65
C VAL A 245 -24.06 35.57 -13.41
N ILE A 246 -22.77 35.68 -13.67
CA ILE A 246 -22.16 36.76 -14.45
C ILE A 246 -22.17 36.40 -15.94
N GLY A 247 -21.94 35.13 -16.26
CA GLY A 247 -21.91 34.61 -17.63
C GLY A 247 -21.59 33.11 -17.64
N THR A 248 -21.95 32.46 -18.75
CA THR A 248 -21.65 31.06 -19.01
C THR A 248 -20.90 30.93 -20.32
N VAL A 249 -19.84 30.12 -20.34
CA VAL A 249 -18.99 29.91 -21.51
C VAL A 249 -18.83 28.42 -21.75
N THR A 250 -19.09 27.97 -22.97
CA THR A 250 -18.79 26.62 -23.42
C THR A 250 -17.46 26.63 -24.15
N VAL A 251 -16.50 25.81 -23.72
CA VAL A 251 -15.16 25.72 -24.32
C VAL A 251 -14.87 24.30 -24.79
N ASN A 252 -14.15 24.20 -25.89
CA ASN A 252 -13.49 22.97 -26.33
C ASN A 252 -12.03 23.06 -25.88
N LEU A 253 -11.64 22.22 -24.93
CA LEU A 253 -10.32 22.24 -24.33
C LEU A 253 -9.26 21.60 -25.24
N THR A 254 -9.66 20.64 -26.08
CA THR A 254 -8.77 20.00 -27.08
C THR A 254 -8.30 21.01 -28.11
N GLU A 255 -9.23 21.81 -28.66
CA GLU A 255 -8.92 22.87 -29.63
C GLU A 255 -8.49 24.18 -28.96
N ARG A 256 -8.69 24.29 -27.64
CA ARG A 256 -8.52 25.50 -26.84
C ARG A 256 -9.33 26.69 -27.37
N THR A 257 -10.56 26.43 -27.79
CA THR A 257 -11.48 27.41 -28.39
C THR A 257 -12.72 27.63 -27.53
N ILE A 258 -13.30 28.83 -27.65
CA ILE A 258 -14.61 29.15 -27.09
C ILE A 258 -15.64 28.78 -28.15
N LEU A 259 -16.58 27.88 -27.80
CA LEU A 259 -17.66 27.45 -28.68
C LEU A 259 -18.85 28.40 -28.57
N GLU A 260 -19.20 28.79 -27.35
CA GLU A 260 -20.35 29.63 -27.05
C GLU A 260 -20.09 30.47 -25.81
N SER A 261 -20.67 31.68 -25.78
CA SER A 261 -20.66 32.57 -24.63
C SER A 261 -22.04 33.18 -24.46
N GLN A 262 -22.62 33.03 -23.27
CA GLN A 262 -23.94 33.54 -22.92
C GLN A 262 -23.83 34.50 -21.73
N MET A 263 -24.42 35.68 -21.85
CA MET A 263 -24.54 36.67 -20.78
C MET A 263 -25.98 36.71 -20.27
N PRO A 264 -26.20 36.97 -18.97
CA PRO A 264 -27.52 37.26 -18.41
C PRO A 264 -28.20 38.48 -19.04
#